data_AF-A0A3G4VV00-F1
#
_entry.id   AF-A0A3G4VV00-F1
#
_cell.length_a   1.000
_cell.length_b   1.000
_cell.length_c   1.000
_cell.angle_alpha   90.00
_cell.angle_beta   90.00
_cell.angle_gamma   90.00
#
_symmetry.space_group_name_H-M   'P 1'
#
loop_
_entity.id
_entity.type
_entity.pdbx_description
1 polymer ?
#
loop_
_entity_poly.entity_id
_entity_poly.type
_entity_poly.pdbx_seq_one_letter_code
_entity_poly.pdbx_strand_id
1 'polypeptide(L)'
;MLGDKGYDSNPNRDELLKRRILPVISRKGSPNIKGMGKLRYVVEQTFALLHQFKRIAVRWERRTELHDAFVSLACSLICWRRLNKPES
;
A
#
# COMPACT_ATOMS: atom_id res chain seq x y z
N MET A 1 -10.04 -2.44 -5.12
CA MET A 1 -8.78 -3.08 -4.70
C MET A 1 -7.83 -3.13 -5.87
N LEU A 2 -6.64 -2.57 -5.69
CA LEU A 2 -5.52 -2.70 -6.61
C LEU A 2 -4.76 -3.99 -6.28
N GLY A 3 -4.42 -4.79 -7.27
CA GLY A 3 -3.67 -6.03 -7.05
C GLY A 3 -2.78 -6.40 -8.22
N ASP A 4 -1.76 -7.19 -7.92
CA ASP A 4 -0.87 -7.73 -8.94
C ASP A 4 -1.59 -8.76 -9.83
N LYS A 5 -1.11 -8.95 -11.06
CA LYS A 5 -1.64 -9.97 -11.99
C LYS A 5 -1.58 -11.39 -11.40
N GLY A 6 -0.66 -11.66 -10.47
CA GLY A 6 -0.63 -12.91 -9.71
C GLY A 6 -1.95 -13.23 -8.99
N TYR A 7 -2.68 -12.20 -8.55
CA TYR A 7 -3.96 -12.33 -7.84
C TYR A 7 -5.18 -12.51 -8.75
N ASP A 8 -4.99 -12.59 -10.07
CA ASP A 8 -6.09 -12.83 -11.00
C ASP A 8 -6.71 -14.22 -10.75
N SER A 9 -7.91 -14.20 -10.20
CA SER A 9 -8.80 -15.35 -10.05
C SER A 9 -10.25 -14.86 -10.01
N ASN A 10 -11.17 -15.64 -10.59
CA ASN A 10 -12.60 -15.32 -10.54
C ASN A 10 -13.13 -15.34 -9.08
N PRO A 11 -12.76 -16.31 -8.22
CA PRO A 11 -13.18 -16.29 -6.81
C PRO A 11 -12.78 -15.01 -6.06
N ASN A 12 -11.56 -14.51 -6.28
CA ASN A 12 -11.11 -13.26 -5.66
C ASN A 12 -11.93 -12.06 -6.14
N ARG A 13 -12.26 -12.01 -7.44
CA ARG A 13 -13.07 -10.93 -8.02
C ARG A 13 -14.50 -10.96 -7.47
N ASP A 14 -15.11 -12.13 -7.40
CA ASP A 14 -16.47 -12.29 -6.90
C ASP A 14 -16.56 -11.87 -5.43
N GLU A 15 -15.58 -12.27 -4.61
CA GLU A 15 -15.52 -11.87 -3.21
C GLU A 15 -15.33 -10.36 -3.02
N LEU A 16 -14.51 -9.74 -3.87
CA LEU A 16 -14.35 -8.28 -3.87
C LEU A 16 -15.65 -7.57 -4.26
N LEU A 17 -16.34 -8.06 -5.29
CA LEU A 17 -17.61 -7.48 -5.73
C LEU A 17 -18.71 -7.64 -4.68
N LYS A 18 -18.80 -8.78 -3.98
CA LYS A 18 -19.71 -8.98 -2.83
C LYS A 18 -19.51 -7.93 -1.75
N ARG A 19 -18.26 -7.51 -1.53
CA ARG A 19 -17.87 -6.45 -0.60
C ARG A 19 -17.98 -5.04 -1.18
N ARG A 20 -18.52 -4.89 -2.39
CA ARG A 20 -18.62 -3.62 -3.15
C ARG A 20 -17.26 -2.98 -3.44
N ILE A 21 -16.22 -3.80 -3.60
CA ILE A 21 -14.86 -3.37 -3.90
C ILE A 21 -14.57 -3.66 -5.38
N LEU A 22 -14.29 -2.63 -6.18
CA LEU A 22 -13.93 -2.80 -7.59
C LEU A 22 -12.58 -3.52 -7.74
N PRO A 23 -12.49 -4.70 -8.39
CA PRO A 23 -11.23 -5.41 -8.59
C PRO A 23 -10.42 -4.81 -9.75
N VAL A 24 -9.43 -3.97 -9.42
CA VAL A 24 -8.44 -3.41 -10.35
C VAL A 24 -7.22 -4.34 -10.38
N ILE A 25 -7.40 -5.48 -11.02
CA ILE A 25 -6.40 -6.55 -11.17
C ILE A 25 -6.29 -6.87 -12.66
N SER A 26 -5.07 -6.93 -13.21
CA SER A 26 -4.87 -7.30 -14.63
C SER A 26 -5.16 -8.79 -14.83
N ARG A 27 -5.84 -9.16 -15.92
CA ARG A 27 -6.07 -10.59 -16.24
C ARG A 27 -4.79 -11.28 -16.72
N LYS A 28 -4.61 -12.55 -16.36
CA LYS A 28 -3.56 -13.42 -16.92
C LYS A 28 -3.78 -13.59 -18.43
N GLY A 29 -2.70 -13.57 -19.20
CA GLY A 29 -2.76 -13.63 -20.67
C GLY A 29 -3.21 -12.33 -21.36
N SER A 30 -3.68 -11.32 -20.62
CA SER A 30 -4.04 -10.00 -21.17
C SER A 30 -2.95 -8.96 -20.91
N PRO A 31 -2.90 -7.88 -21.71
CA PRO A 31 -2.08 -6.71 -21.42
C PRO A 31 -2.37 -6.14 -20.03
N ASN A 32 -1.36 -5.54 -19.40
CA ASN A 32 -1.54 -4.88 -18.10
C ASN A 32 -2.47 -3.68 -18.22
N ILE A 33 -3.23 -3.40 -17.15
CA ILE A 33 -4.05 -2.19 -17.05
C ILE A 33 -3.14 -0.97 -17.19
N LYS A 34 -3.44 -0.09 -18.15
CA LYS A 34 -2.69 1.16 -18.36
C LYS A 34 -2.80 2.05 -17.12
N GLY A 35 -1.70 2.71 -16.74
CA GLY A 35 -1.66 3.61 -15.58
C GLY A 35 -1.61 2.92 -14.20
N MET A 36 -1.68 1.58 -14.15
CA MET A 36 -1.64 0.82 -12.90
C MET A 36 -0.34 1.06 -12.10
N GLY A 37 0.78 1.25 -12.79
CA GLY A 37 2.07 1.59 -12.16
C GLY A 37 2.04 2.92 -11.39
N LYS A 38 1.33 3.94 -11.89
CA LYS A 38 1.20 5.24 -11.21
C LYS A 38 0.42 5.11 -9.90
N LEU A 39 -0.63 4.29 -9.89
CA LEU A 39 -1.42 4.01 -8.68
C LEU A 39 -0.60 3.19 -7.67
N ARG A 40 0.15 2.18 -8.13
CA ARG A 40 1.04 1.38 -7.28
C ARG A 40 2.15 2.22 -6.67
N TYR A 41 2.72 3.14 -7.45
CA TYR A 41 3.84 3.97 -7.02
C TYR A 41 3.56 4.74 -5.72
N VAL A 42 2.33 5.24 -5.53
CA VAL A 42 1.96 5.95 -4.28
C VAL A 42 2.07 5.03 -3.06
N VAL A 43 1.62 3.79 -3.20
CA VAL A 43 1.65 2.78 -2.14
C VAL A 43 3.11 2.33 -1.90
N GLU A 44 3.84 2.01 -2.96
CA GLU A 44 5.24 1.58 -2.90
C GLU A 44 6.14 2.67 -2.31
N GLN A 45 5.93 3.94 -2.66
CA GLN A 45 6.63 5.09 -2.07
C GLN A 45 6.36 5.21 -0.57
N THR A 46 5.11 4.99 -0.13
CA THR A 46 4.74 5.04 1.29
C THR A 46 5.46 3.93 2.07
N PHE A 47 5.49 2.71 1.54
CA PHE A 47 6.24 1.60 2.16
C PHE A 47 7.74 1.88 2.21
N ALA A 48 8.32 2.44 1.15
CA ALA A 48 9.74 2.82 1.14
C ALA A 48 10.07 3.82 2.26
N LEU A 49 9.19 4.79 2.52
CA LEU A 49 9.35 5.76 3.62
C LEU A 49 9.18 5.09 4.99
N LEU A 50 8.19 4.21 5.16
CA LEU A 50 8.01 3.46 6.40
C LEU A 50 9.20 2.54 6.71
N HIS A 51 9.82 1.96 5.69
CA HIS A 51 11.00 1.12 5.85
C HIS A 51 12.26 1.87 6.32
N GLN A 52 12.28 3.21 6.24
CA GLN A 52 13.34 4.01 6.87
C GLN A 52 13.30 3.91 8.40
N PHE A 53 12.15 3.58 8.99
CA PHE A 53 11.99 3.33 10.41
C PHE A 53 12.27 1.84 10.69
N LYS A 54 13.52 1.51 11.05
CA LYS A 54 13.98 0.13 11.28
C LYS A 54 13.06 -0.73 12.16
N ARG A 55 12.45 -0.15 13.19
CA ARG A 55 11.50 -0.85 14.10
C ARG A 55 10.25 -1.34 13.36
N ILE A 56 9.75 -0.55 12.41
CA ILE A 56 8.60 -0.88 11.56
C ILE A 56 9.03 -1.89 10.48
N ALA A 57 10.15 -1.64 9.80
CA ALA A 57 10.64 -2.48 8.71
C ALA A 57 10.86 -3.94 9.11
N VAL A 58 11.46 -4.18 10.29
CA VAL A 58 11.76 -5.51 10.80
C VAL A 58 10.60 -6.07 11.65
N ARG A 59 9.58 -5.24 11.97
CA ARG A 59 8.48 -5.56 12.87
C ARG A 59 8.95 -6.11 14.23
N TRP A 60 9.66 -5.28 14.98
CA TRP A 60 10.19 -5.65 16.30
C TRP A 60 9.10 -5.88 17.35
N GLU A 61 7.97 -5.17 17.24
CA GLU A 61 6.89 -5.27 18.20
C GLU A 61 6.11 -6.58 18.04
N ARG A 62 6.07 -7.40 19.10
CA ARG A 62 5.28 -8.63 19.12
C ARG A 62 3.77 -8.34 19.16
N ARG A 63 3.37 -7.24 19.80
CA ARG A 63 1.96 -6.82 19.89
C ARG A 63 1.59 -5.98 18.68
N THR A 64 0.49 -6.34 18.03
CA THR A 64 -0.06 -5.61 16.88
C THR A 64 -0.42 -4.18 17.23
N GLU A 65 -1.04 -3.95 18.40
CA GLU A 65 -1.42 -2.61 18.86
C GLU A 65 -0.22 -1.66 18.96
N LEU A 66 0.93 -2.14 19.46
CA LEU A 66 2.14 -1.33 19.55
C LEU A 66 2.72 -1.06 18.16
N HIS A 67 2.73 -2.08 17.29
CA HIS A 67 3.16 -1.90 15.90
C HIS A 67 2.30 -0.84 15.18
N ASP A 68 0.98 -0.91 15.33
CA ASP A 68 0.02 0.00 14.71
C ASP A 68 0.19 1.44 15.24
N ALA A 69 0.46 1.60 16.53
CA ALA A 69 0.79 2.90 17.11
C ALA A 69 2.09 3.49 16.52
N PHE A 70 3.14 2.68 16.36
CA PHE A 70 4.38 3.12 15.71
C PHE A 70 4.19 3.48 14.23
N VAL A 71 3.40 2.69 13.49
CA VAL A 71 3.05 2.99 12.09
C VAL A 71 2.31 4.32 12.01
N SER A 72 1.33 4.55 12.89
CA SER A 72 0.56 5.80 12.94
C SER A 72 1.45 7.01 13.24
N LEU A 73 2.39 6.87 14.19
CA LEU A 73 3.38 7.90 14.50
C LEU A 73 4.31 8.18 13.31
N ALA A 74 4.82 7.15 12.65
CA ALA A 74 5.70 7.30 11.48
C ALA A 74 4.98 7.99 10.32
N CYS A 75 3.73 7.62 10.02
CA CYS A 75 2.89 8.31 9.04
C CYS A 75 2.73 9.79 9.37
N SER A 76 2.44 10.11 10.64
CA SER A 76 2.31 11.50 11.10
C SER A 76 3.60 12.30 10.89
N LEU A 77 4.77 11.72 11.18
CA LEU A 77 6.07 12.34 10.94
C LEU A 77 6.37 12.53 9.45
N ILE A 78 6.02 11.56 8.60
CA ILE A 78 6.17 11.67 7.14
C ILE A 78 5.32 12.84 6.62
N CYS A 79 4.05 12.91 7.03
CA CYS A 79 3.14 14.00 6.66
C CYS A 79 3.68 15.36 7.14
N TRP A 80 4.11 15.45 8.40
CA TRP A 80 4.70 16.66 8.96
C TRP A 80 5.91 17.15 8.16
N ARG A 81 6.84 16.24 7.81
CA ARG A 81 8.03 16.60 7.01
C ARG A 81 7.67 17.06 5.60
N ARG A 82 6.61 16.52 5.00
CA ARG A 82 6.14 16.96 3.67
C ARG A 82 5.52 18.36 3.73
N LEU A 83 4.75 18.65 4.78
CA LEU A 83 4.12 19.95 4.98
C LEU A 83 5.13 21.05 5.31
N ASN A 84 6.18 20.72 6.08
CA ASN A 84 7.23 21.67 6.47
C ASN A 84 8.42 21.69 5.51
N LYS A 85 8.30 21.05 4.34
CA LYS A 85 9.35 21.15 3.33
C LYS A 85 9.29 22.56 2.76
N PRO A 86 10.35 23.39 2.92
CA PRO A 86 10.35 24.72 2.33
C PRO A 86 10.17 24.59 0.81
N GLU A 87 9.30 25.43 0.24
CA GLU A 87 9.23 25.55 -1.21
C GLU A 87 10.58 26.07 -1.70
N SER A 88 11.26 25.24 -2.48
CA SER A 88 12.55 25.53 -3.11
C SER A 88 12.37 26.12 -4.49
#